data_AF-A0A1Z9AH81-F1
#
_entry.id   AF-A0A1Z9AH81-F1
#
_cell.length_a   1.000
_cell.length_b   1.000
_cell.length_c   1.000
_cell.angle_alpha   90.00
_cell.angle_beta   90.00
_cell.angle_gamma   90.00
#
_symmetry.space_group_name_H-M   'P 1'
#
loop_
_entity.id
_entity.type
_entity.pdbx_description
1 polymer ?
#
loop_
_entity_poly.entity_id
_entity_poly.type
_entity_poly.pdbx_seq_one_letter_code
_entity_poly.pdbx_strand_id
1 'polypeptide(L)'
;MTATKITDVQTVQTLPDREELIRRLLSDEPLLADTPDHLLQVVNVLDSYGVVLDAYSRNLVNQGETQLLNPFPVMRFFHEGFSIKRLWQHLCGDRINFEYAEYCQKAMFWHGTGGMDAYFDSEPFLESCQKIIALRSRRDPLLAL
;
A
#
# COMPACT_ATOMS: atom_id res chain seq x y z
N MET A 1 50.22 -3.12 -14.13
CA MET A 1 48.97 -3.04 -13.33
C MET A 1 48.83 -1.62 -12.85
N THR A 2 48.13 -0.79 -13.61
CA THR A 2 47.96 0.64 -13.33
C THR A 2 46.64 0.79 -12.59
N ALA A 3 46.69 1.24 -11.33
CA ALA A 3 45.51 1.45 -10.51
C ALA A 3 44.73 2.66 -11.06
N THR A 4 43.63 2.39 -11.76
CA THR A 4 42.63 3.40 -12.13
C THR A 4 41.99 3.92 -10.85
N LYS A 5 42.32 5.16 -10.46
CA LYS A 5 41.57 5.90 -9.45
C LYS A 5 40.18 6.19 -10.03
N ILE A 6 39.17 5.49 -9.53
CA ILE A 6 37.77 5.86 -9.70
C ILE A 6 37.55 7.08 -8.81
N THR A 7 37.61 8.27 -9.41
CA THR A 7 37.28 9.51 -8.72
C THR A 7 35.77 9.69 -8.83
N ASP A 8 35.05 8.98 -7.97
CA ASP A 8 33.59 9.09 -7.86
C ASP A 8 33.28 10.35 -7.03
N VAL A 9 33.17 11.50 -7.69
CA VAL A 9 32.62 12.69 -7.06
C VAL A 9 31.11 12.51 -7.05
N GLN A 10 30.59 11.91 -5.99
CA GLN A 10 29.17 11.99 -5.69
C GLN A 10 28.84 13.47 -5.45
N THR A 11 28.32 14.15 -6.48
CA THR A 11 27.70 15.46 -6.34
C THR A 11 26.53 15.29 -5.39
N VAL A 12 26.67 15.81 -4.17
CA VAL A 12 25.57 15.90 -3.21
C VAL A 12 24.49 16.75 -3.87
N GLN A 13 23.39 16.12 -4.29
CA GLN A 13 22.22 16.82 -4.81
C GLN A 13 21.63 17.66 -3.68
N THR A 14 21.91 18.96 -3.69
CA THR A 14 21.28 19.93 -2.80
C THR A 14 19.87 20.22 -3.33
N LEU A 15 18.86 20.10 -2.48
CA LEU A 15 17.49 20.44 -2.84
C LEU A 15 17.43 21.90 -3.33
N PRO A 16 16.75 22.18 -4.45
CA PRO A 16 16.59 23.54 -4.95
C PRO A 16 15.81 24.40 -3.93
N ASP A 17 16.09 25.70 -3.94
CA ASP A 17 15.38 26.65 -3.08
C ASP A 17 13.87 26.71 -3.43
N ARG A 18 13.05 27.10 -2.46
CA ARG A 18 11.59 27.16 -2.61
C ARG A 18 11.16 28.06 -3.76
N GLU A 19 11.82 29.19 -3.98
CA GLU A 19 11.46 30.11 -5.07
C GLU A 19 11.70 29.49 -6.44
N GLU A 20 12.79 28.72 -6.59
CA GLU A 20 13.10 27.99 -7.81
C GLU A 20 12.11 26.83 -8.05
N LEU A 21 11.69 26.11 -7.00
CA LEU A 21 10.63 25.10 -7.12
C LEU A 21 9.31 25.70 -7.61
N ILE A 22 8.92 26.86 -7.06
CA ILE A 22 7.71 27.58 -7.49
C ILE A 22 7.85 28.02 -8.96
N ARG A 23 9.01 28.57 -9.34
CA ARG A 23 9.29 28.96 -10.74
C ARG A 23 9.07 27.78 -11.68
N ARG A 24 9.69 26.62 -11.38
CA ARG A 24 9.59 25.39 -12.20
C ARG A 24 8.15 24.91 -12.35
N LEU A 25 7.42 24.84 -11.24
CA LEU A 25 6.01 24.41 -11.24
C LEU A 25 5.12 25.34 -12.08
N LEU A 26 5.36 26.66 -12.04
CA LEU A 26 4.61 27.63 -12.83
C LEU A 26 5.04 27.68 -14.30
N SER A 27 6.25 27.23 -14.62
CA SER A 27 6.80 27.20 -15.98
C SER A 27 6.63 25.85 -16.69
N ASP A 28 5.84 24.92 -16.11
CA ASP A 28 5.63 23.56 -16.63
C ASP A 28 6.94 22.76 -16.78
N GLU A 29 7.97 23.12 -16.00
CA GLU A 29 9.22 22.38 -15.94
C GLU A 29 9.07 21.20 -14.96
N PRO A 30 9.50 19.98 -15.33
CA PRO A 30 9.41 18.83 -14.44
C PRO A 30 10.26 19.03 -13.19
N LEU A 31 9.76 18.53 -12.05
CA LEU A 31 10.47 18.63 -10.76
C LEU A 31 11.83 17.92 -10.78
N LEU A 32 11.94 16.84 -11.54
CA LEU A 32 13.17 16.12 -11.80
C LEU A 32 13.73 16.55 -13.17
N ALA A 33 15.06 16.60 -13.29
CA ALA A 33 15.68 16.95 -14.56
C ALA A 33 15.31 15.94 -15.67
N ASP A 34 14.92 16.44 -16.83
CA ASP A 34 14.56 15.62 -17.99
C ASP A 34 15.83 15.07 -18.66
N THR A 35 16.28 13.91 -18.17
CA THR A 35 17.42 13.18 -18.73
C THR A 35 17.00 11.75 -19.07
N PRO A 36 17.61 11.12 -20.10
CA PRO A 36 17.29 9.72 -20.45
C PRO A 36 17.46 8.74 -19.28
N ASP A 37 18.46 8.98 -18.42
CA ASP A 37 18.72 8.13 -17.27
C ASP A 37 17.64 8.27 -16.18
N HIS A 38 17.22 9.50 -15.86
CA HIS A 38 16.12 9.72 -14.90
C HIS A 38 14.81 9.12 -15.39
N LEU A 39 14.51 9.24 -16.68
CA LEU A 39 13.32 8.63 -17.27
C LEU A 39 13.33 7.11 -17.06
N LEU A 40 14.45 6.45 -17.40
CA LEU A 40 14.58 5.00 -17.24
C LEU A 40 14.45 4.57 -15.76
N GLN A 41 15.06 5.31 -14.84
CA GLN A 41 14.97 5.03 -13.41
C GLN A 41 13.53 5.15 -12.89
N VAL A 42 12.83 6.23 -13.22
CA VAL A 42 11.44 6.46 -12.78
C VAL A 42 10.53 5.37 -13.35
N VAL A 43 10.66 5.04 -14.63
CA VAL A 43 9.85 3.99 -15.26
C VAL A 43 10.09 2.63 -14.59
N ASN A 44 11.34 2.27 -14.30
CA ASN A 44 11.66 1.00 -13.63
C ASN A 44 11.13 0.95 -12.19
N VAL A 45 11.16 2.08 -11.46
CA VAL A 45 10.54 2.18 -10.13
C VAL A 45 9.03 2.00 -10.24
N LEU A 46 8.38 2.67 -11.19
CA LEU A 46 6.93 2.53 -11.39
C LEU A 46 6.53 1.10 -11.78
N ASP A 47 7.33 0.42 -12.61
CA ASP A 47 7.08 -0.97 -13.01
C ASP A 47 7.23 -1.93 -11.82
N SER A 48 8.39 -1.89 -11.14
CA SER A 48 8.64 -2.75 -9.97
C SER A 48 7.66 -2.50 -8.82
N TYR A 49 7.30 -1.23 -8.57
CA TYR A 49 6.31 -0.88 -7.57
C TYR A 49 4.89 -1.29 -8.00
N GLY A 50 4.58 -1.21 -9.30
CA GLY A 50 3.32 -1.64 -9.87
C GLY A 50 2.99 -3.10 -9.55
N VAL A 51 3.98 -3.99 -9.66
CA VAL A 51 3.83 -5.42 -9.31
C VAL A 51 3.45 -5.61 -7.84
N VAL A 52 4.10 -4.86 -6.93
CA VAL A 52 3.83 -4.94 -5.49
C VAL A 52 2.46 -4.34 -5.16
N LEU A 53 2.12 -3.19 -5.74
CA LEU A 53 0.83 -2.53 -5.54
C LEU A 53 -0.35 -3.38 -6.04
N ASP A 54 -0.18 -4.04 -7.18
CA ASP A 54 -1.17 -4.95 -7.74
C ASP A 54 -1.45 -6.12 -6.78
N ALA A 55 -0.40 -6.71 -6.20
CA ALA A 55 -0.54 -7.72 -5.15
C ALA A 55 -1.20 -7.16 -3.88
N TYR A 56 -0.85 -5.94 -3.45
CA TYR A 56 -1.48 -5.28 -2.30
C TYR A 56 -2.97 -5.06 -2.51
N SER A 57 -3.36 -4.51 -3.66
CA SER A 57 -4.76 -4.23 -4.00
C SER A 57 -5.60 -5.49 -3.95
N ARG A 58 -5.17 -6.57 -4.63
CA ARG A 58 -5.87 -7.86 -4.60
C ARG A 58 -6.02 -8.43 -3.19
N ASN A 59 -4.94 -8.35 -2.40
CA ASN A 59 -4.95 -8.85 -1.03
C ASN A 59 -5.91 -8.06 -0.14
N LEU A 60 -5.89 -6.72 -0.19
CA LEU A 60 -6.76 -5.87 0.62
C LEU A 60 -8.24 -6.05 0.27
N VAL A 61 -8.57 -6.15 -1.02
CA VAL A 61 -9.95 -6.43 -1.47
C VAL A 61 -10.41 -7.79 -0.96
N ASN A 62 -9.58 -8.83 -1.14
CA ASN A 62 -9.91 -10.17 -0.64
C ASN A 62 -10.09 -10.21 0.88
N GLN A 63 -9.27 -9.47 1.64
CA GLN A 63 -9.44 -9.34 3.08
C GLN A 63 -10.76 -8.65 3.44
N GLY A 64 -11.11 -7.56 2.75
CA GLY A 64 -12.37 -6.85 2.96
C GLY A 64 -13.60 -7.73 2.72
N GLU A 65 -13.56 -8.59 1.70
CA GLU A 65 -14.68 -9.48 1.36
C GLU A 65 -14.76 -10.73 2.25
N THR A 66 -13.62 -11.35 2.58
CA THR A 66 -13.60 -12.68 3.20
C THR A 66 -13.35 -12.66 4.71
N GLN A 67 -12.60 -11.68 5.21
CA GLN A 67 -12.15 -11.61 6.60
C GLN A 67 -12.97 -10.64 7.45
N LEU A 68 -14.10 -10.15 6.94
CA LEU A 68 -14.98 -9.24 7.68
C LEU A 68 -15.43 -9.88 9.01
N LEU A 69 -15.16 -9.16 10.10
CA LEU A 69 -15.46 -9.55 11.48
C LEU A 69 -14.89 -10.94 11.86
N ASN A 70 -13.78 -11.38 11.25
CA ASN A 70 -13.15 -12.64 11.65
C ASN A 70 -12.32 -12.43 12.94
N PRO A 71 -12.64 -13.10 14.07
CA PRO A 71 -11.87 -12.95 15.30
C PRO A 71 -10.43 -13.49 15.20
N PHE A 72 -10.16 -14.44 14.31
CA PHE A 72 -8.84 -15.06 14.13
C PHE A 72 -8.40 -15.08 12.66
N PRO A 73 -7.92 -13.95 12.10
CA PRO A 73 -7.54 -13.83 10.70
C PRO A 73 -6.14 -14.37 10.41
N VAL A 74 -5.85 -15.62 10.80
CA VAL A 74 -4.50 -16.25 10.67
C VAL A 74 -4.06 -16.39 9.21
N MET A 75 -5.00 -16.59 8.28
CA MET A 75 -4.73 -16.83 6.86
C MET A 75 -5.03 -15.61 5.96
N ARG A 76 -5.09 -14.40 6.52
CA ARG A 76 -5.50 -13.18 5.80
C ARG A 76 -4.60 -12.76 4.63
N PHE A 77 -3.39 -13.31 4.54
CA PHE A 77 -2.42 -12.99 3.47
C PHE A 77 -2.45 -13.98 2.30
N PHE A 78 -3.28 -15.03 2.36
CA PHE A 78 -3.35 -16.09 1.37
C PHE A 78 -4.47 -15.86 0.34
N HIS A 79 -4.55 -14.65 -0.23
CA HIS A 79 -5.61 -14.30 -1.18
C HIS A 79 -5.59 -15.15 -2.47
N GLU A 80 -4.42 -15.61 -2.90
CA GLU A 80 -4.27 -16.51 -4.06
C GLU A 80 -4.55 -17.98 -3.75
N GLY A 81 -4.97 -18.31 -2.52
CA GLY A 81 -5.26 -19.67 -2.06
C GLY A 81 -4.15 -20.30 -1.22
N PHE A 82 -4.56 -21.27 -0.40
CA PHE A 82 -3.69 -21.99 0.52
C PHE A 82 -2.89 -23.10 -0.17
N SER A 83 -1.58 -23.16 0.12
CA SER A 83 -0.67 -24.21 -0.32
C SER A 83 0.39 -24.43 0.75
N ILE A 84 0.78 -25.68 0.99
CA ILE A 84 1.85 -26.03 1.94
C ILE A 84 3.15 -25.30 1.57
N LYS A 85 3.44 -25.15 0.26
CA LYS A 85 4.60 -24.39 -0.21
C LYS A 85 4.52 -22.92 0.20
N ARG A 86 3.36 -22.28 0.00
CA ARG A 86 3.16 -20.87 0.37
C ARG A 86 3.20 -20.67 1.88
N LEU A 87 2.66 -21.60 2.65
CA LEU A 87 2.74 -21.56 4.10
C LEU A 87 4.21 -21.60 4.56
N TRP A 88 5.02 -22.49 3.97
CA TRP A 88 6.44 -22.55 4.26
C TRP A 88 7.18 -21.26 3.88
N GLN A 89 6.94 -20.72 2.67
CA GLN A 89 7.52 -19.44 2.24
C GLN A 89 7.13 -18.30 3.18
N HIS A 90 5.86 -18.26 3.61
CA HIS A 90 5.35 -17.28 4.55
C HIS A 90 6.10 -17.35 5.89
N LEU A 91 6.31 -18.55 6.42
CA LEU A 91 7.05 -18.78 7.67
C LEU A 91 8.54 -18.46 7.54
N CYS A 92 9.14 -18.71 6.37
CA CYS A 92 10.52 -18.35 6.07
C CYS A 92 10.73 -16.86 5.78
N GLY A 93 9.66 -16.05 5.73
CA GLY A 93 9.73 -14.62 5.42
C GLY A 93 9.92 -14.29 3.94
N ASP A 94 9.83 -15.28 3.04
CA ASP A 94 9.92 -15.11 1.59
C ASP A 94 8.55 -14.70 1.02
N ARG A 95 8.16 -13.44 1.31
CA ARG A 95 6.85 -12.91 0.90
C ARG A 95 6.85 -11.39 0.71
N ILE A 96 5.86 -10.93 -0.03
CA ILE A 96 5.51 -9.52 -0.11
C ILE A 96 5.01 -9.04 1.27
N ASN A 97 5.42 -7.83 1.66
CA ASN A 97 5.08 -7.20 2.93
C ASN A 97 3.65 -6.61 2.92
N PHE A 98 2.64 -7.48 3.01
CA PHE A 98 1.24 -7.07 3.05
C PHE A 98 0.88 -6.24 4.30
N GLU A 99 1.66 -6.33 5.38
CA GLU A 99 1.47 -5.50 6.58
C GLU A 99 1.62 -4.02 6.25
N TYR A 100 2.57 -3.66 5.38
CA TYR A 100 2.74 -2.28 4.93
C TYR A 100 1.45 -1.73 4.31
N ALA A 101 0.79 -2.51 3.45
CA ALA A 101 -0.46 -2.12 2.82
C ALA A 101 -1.59 -1.90 3.85
N GLU A 102 -1.67 -2.75 4.88
CA GLU A 102 -2.64 -2.58 5.97
C GLU A 102 -2.35 -1.33 6.81
N TYR A 103 -1.07 -1.01 7.05
CA TYR A 103 -0.71 0.21 7.74
C TYR A 103 -1.12 1.44 6.93
N CYS A 104 -0.90 1.44 5.62
CA CYS A 104 -1.38 2.50 4.74
C CYS A 104 -2.91 2.65 4.81
N GLN A 105 -3.66 1.55 4.73
CA GLN A 105 -5.12 1.59 4.86
C GLN A 105 -5.59 2.14 6.22
N LYS A 106 -4.97 1.71 7.32
CA LYS A 106 -5.30 2.21 8.67
C LYS A 106 -4.99 3.69 8.82
N ALA A 107 -3.86 4.16 8.26
CA ALA A 107 -3.52 5.57 8.25
C ALA A 107 -4.53 6.38 7.42
N MET A 108 -4.98 5.85 6.28
CA MET A 108 -6.01 6.46 5.46
C MET A 108 -7.33 6.66 6.22
N PHE A 109 -7.78 5.64 6.97
CA PHE A 109 -8.96 5.76 7.84
C PHE A 109 -8.76 6.75 8.98
N TRP A 110 -7.58 6.77 9.60
CA TRP A 110 -7.28 7.73 10.66
C TRP A 110 -7.31 9.19 10.17
N HIS A 111 -6.89 9.43 8.93
CA HIS A 111 -6.90 10.75 8.31
C HIS A 111 -8.21 11.08 7.57
N GLY A 112 -9.22 10.22 7.66
CA GLY A 112 -10.57 10.48 7.18
C GLY A 112 -10.77 10.46 5.67
N THR A 113 -9.82 9.90 4.91
CA THR A 113 -9.94 9.61 3.47
C THR A 113 -10.54 10.73 2.61
N GLY A 114 -10.29 12.00 2.94
CA GLY A 114 -10.81 13.14 2.18
C GLY A 114 -12.32 13.40 2.35
N GLY A 115 -12.91 13.05 3.50
CA GLY A 115 -14.30 13.35 3.84
C GLY A 115 -15.25 12.14 3.79
N MET A 116 -14.71 10.93 3.64
CA MET A 116 -15.51 9.70 3.62
C MET A 116 -16.15 9.38 4.99
N ASP A 117 -15.56 9.89 6.08
CA ASP A 117 -16.07 9.71 7.45
C ASP A 117 -17.51 10.19 7.60
N ALA A 118 -17.88 11.30 6.95
CA ALA A 118 -19.24 11.82 7.00
C ALA A 118 -20.28 10.82 6.45
N TYR A 119 -19.87 10.00 5.46
CA TYR A 119 -20.71 8.92 4.96
C TYR A 119 -20.71 7.71 5.90
N PHE A 120 -19.58 7.36 6.51
CA PHE A 120 -19.51 6.27 7.47
C PHE A 120 -20.31 6.54 8.75
N ASP A 121 -20.48 7.82 9.13
CA ASP A 121 -21.34 8.23 10.24
C ASP A 121 -22.83 8.35 9.85
N SER A 122 -23.17 8.20 8.57
CA SER A 122 -24.54 8.34 8.10
C SER A 122 -25.43 7.16 8.53
N GLU A 123 -26.69 7.45 8.82
CA GLU A 123 -27.70 6.44 9.22
C GLU A 123 -27.81 5.27 8.21
N PRO A 124 -27.84 5.49 6.88
CA PRO A 124 -27.91 4.38 5.92
C PRO A 124 -26.71 3.42 5.98
N PHE A 125 -25.51 3.94 6.25
CA PHE A 125 -24.31 3.12 6.39
C PHE A 125 -24.34 2.31 7.69
N LEU A 126 -24.71 2.96 8.79
CA LEU A 126 -24.84 2.31 10.10
C LEU A 126 -25.89 1.19 10.08
N GLU A 127 -27.04 1.40 9.44
CA GLU A 127 -28.05 0.35 9.25
C GLU A 127 -27.52 -0.85 8.47
N SER A 128 -26.73 -0.60 7.43
CA SER A 128 -26.13 -1.65 6.60
C SER A 128 -25.10 -2.45 7.41
N CYS A 129 -24.27 -1.77 8.19
CA CYS A 129 -23.32 -2.39 9.12
C CYS A 129 -24.04 -3.26 10.17
N GLN A 130 -25.10 -2.76 10.79
CA GLN A 130 -25.90 -3.51 11.76
C GLN A 130 -26.48 -4.80 11.17
N LYS A 131 -27.02 -4.73 9.94
CA LYS A 131 -27.54 -5.90 9.22
C LYS A 131 -26.44 -6.95 9.00
N ILE A 132 -25.26 -6.52 8.57
CA ILE A 132 -24.12 -7.42 8.31
C ILE A 132 -23.61 -8.06 9.61
N ILE A 133 -23.43 -7.28 10.67
CA ILE A 133 -23.00 -7.77 11.99
C ILE A 133 -24.00 -8.82 12.49
N ALA A 134 -25.30 -8.52 12.46
CA ALA A 134 -26.33 -9.46 12.92
C ALA A 134 -26.32 -10.78 12.14
N LEU A 135 -26.11 -10.74 10.82
CA LEU A 135 -25.99 -11.95 9.99
C LEU A 135 -24.72 -12.74 10.30
N ARG A 136 -23.60 -12.06 10.57
CA ARG A 136 -22.32 -12.70 10.86
C ARG A 136 -22.28 -13.32 12.26
N SER A 137 -22.77 -12.60 13.27
CA SER A 137 -22.87 -13.09 14.65
C SER A 137 -23.79 -14.30 14.78
N ARG A 138 -24.84 -14.42 13.96
CA ARG A 138 -25.66 -15.65 13.93
C ARG A 138 -24.89 -16.91 13.52
N ARG A 139 -23.85 -16.74 12.71
CA ARG A 139 -23.04 -17.84 12.16
C ARG A 139 -21.83 -18.16 13.04
N ASP A 140 -21.28 -17.18 13.72
CA ASP A 140 -20.10 -17.33 14.57
C ASP A 140 -20.45 -17.07 16.05
N PRO A 141 -20.45 -18.12 16.89
CA PRO A 141 -20.80 -17.98 18.30
C PRO A 141 -19.83 -17.09 19.08
N LEU A 142 -18.59 -16.90 18.62
CA LEU A 142 -17.64 -15.98 19.26
C LEU A 142 -17.99 -14.50 19.01
N LEU A 143 -18.67 -14.21 17.91
CA LEU A 143 -19.17 -12.86 17.59
C LEU A 143 -20.57 -12.60 18.16
N ALA A 144 -21.24 -13.63 18.67
CA ALA A 144 -22.56 -13.54 19.29
C ALA A 144 -22.51 -13.34 20.81
N LEU A 145 -21.34 -13.57 21.41
CA LEU A 145 -21.04 -13.44 22.84
C LEU A 145 -20.81 -11.97 23.22
#